data_AF-A0A382T5M4-F1
#
_entry.id   AF-A0A382T5M4-F1
#
_cell.length_a   1.000
_cell.length_b   1.000
_cell.length_c   1.000
_cell.angle_alpha   90.00
_cell.angle_beta   90.00
_cell.angle_gamma   90.00
#
_symmetry.space_group_name_H-M   'P 1'
#
loop_
_entity.id
_entity.type
_entity.pdbx_description
1 polymer ?
#
loop_
_entity_poly.entity_id
_entity_poly.type
_entity_poly.pdbx_seq_one_letter_code
_entity_poly.pdbx_strand_id
1 'polypeptide(L)'
;MLSKYFYIFFFFCIVCCSKLPSGFVYINDIDESIKIDLRYFTTNNFTGHIIEGYKSNRAIISYDAAKSLVQVQNELRKRNLSLKIFDAYRPQRSVNYFINWSKDLSDTINKIIYYPKINKSQLFPMGYIAERSGHSRGSTVDLTIVNNKTNKELDMGTPYDFFGPESSTDFSNITDKQRSNRILLLEVMTENGFKNYPKEWWHYTLELEPFNYYFNFVID
;
A
#
# COMPACT_ATOMS: atom_id res chain seq x y z
N MET A 1 -1.34 -10.60 67.33
CA MET A 1 -0.24 -10.32 66.37
C MET A 1 -0.38 -11.28 65.20
N LEU A 2 -0.65 -10.78 64.00
CA LEU A 2 -0.30 -11.40 62.71
C LEU A 2 -0.71 -10.40 61.62
N SER A 3 0.25 -9.57 61.19
CA SER A 3 0.12 -8.65 60.07
C SER A 3 0.22 -9.46 58.78
N LYS A 4 -0.82 -9.42 57.93
CA LYS A 4 -0.80 -9.99 56.58
C LYS A 4 -0.28 -8.91 55.62
N TYR A 5 0.94 -9.07 55.14
CA TYR A 5 1.50 -8.25 54.06
C TYR A 5 0.93 -8.72 52.71
N PHE A 6 0.29 -7.80 51.99
CA PHE A 6 -0.21 -8.01 50.63
C PHE A 6 0.87 -7.55 49.65
N TYR A 7 1.53 -8.46 48.96
CA TYR A 7 2.50 -8.13 47.91
C TYR A 7 1.74 -7.89 46.60
N ILE A 8 1.68 -6.63 46.17
CA ILE A 8 1.19 -6.26 44.84
C ILE A 8 2.36 -6.42 43.87
N PHE A 9 2.29 -7.43 43.00
CA PHE A 9 3.20 -7.55 41.86
C PHE A 9 2.75 -6.58 40.76
N PHE A 10 3.48 -5.48 40.58
CA PHE A 10 3.36 -4.66 39.38
C PHE A 10 4.01 -5.41 38.22
N PHE A 11 3.18 -5.95 37.33
CA PHE A 11 3.63 -6.50 36.06
C PHE A 11 3.96 -5.31 35.14
N PHE A 12 5.23 -4.92 35.08
CA PHE A 12 5.72 -3.95 34.09
C PHE A 12 5.69 -4.63 32.72
N CYS A 13 4.59 -4.45 32.01
CA CYS A 13 4.50 -4.83 30.61
C CYS A 13 5.38 -3.84 29.83
N ILE A 14 6.62 -4.23 29.53
CA ILE A 14 7.49 -3.47 28.63
C ILE A 14 6.85 -3.58 27.26
N VAL A 15 6.04 -2.59 26.89
CA VAL A 15 5.62 -2.38 25.51
C VAL A 15 6.90 -2.00 24.77
N CYS A 16 7.50 -2.99 24.12
CA CYS A 16 8.61 -2.77 23.21
C CYS A 16 8.02 -2.03 22.00
N CYS A 17 7.98 -0.70 22.05
CA CYS A 17 7.71 0.13 20.89
C CYS A 17 8.89 -0.08 19.95
N SER A 18 8.73 -0.95 18.95
CA SER A 18 9.80 -1.21 18.01
C SER A 18 10.03 0.10 17.24
N LYS A 19 11.23 0.68 17.40
CA LYS A 19 11.56 1.92 16.71
C LYS A 19 11.76 1.60 15.24
N LEU A 20 11.06 2.32 14.36
CA LEU A 20 11.23 2.18 12.92
C LEU A 20 12.72 2.33 12.54
N PRO A 21 13.20 1.61 11.51
CA PRO A 21 14.55 1.83 11.00
C PRO A 21 14.80 3.29 10.65
N SER A 22 16.06 3.72 10.78
CA SER A 22 16.45 5.09 10.47
C SER A 22 16.01 5.49 9.06
N GLY A 23 15.36 6.65 8.95
CA GLY A 23 14.85 7.20 7.70
C GLY A 23 13.44 6.71 7.30
N PHE A 24 12.78 5.90 8.13
CA PHE A 24 11.35 5.58 7.99
C PHE A 24 10.49 6.38 8.94
N VAL A 25 9.25 6.62 8.52
CA VAL A 25 8.20 7.28 9.29
C VAL A 25 6.87 6.60 9.06
N TYR A 26 5.94 6.77 9.99
CA TYR A 26 4.52 6.52 9.71
C TYR A 26 3.95 7.73 8.97
N ILE A 27 3.21 7.50 7.89
CA ILE A 27 2.63 8.58 7.05
C ILE A 27 1.79 9.54 7.88
N ASN A 28 0.93 9.01 8.75
CA ASN A 28 0.02 9.85 9.53
C ASN A 28 0.71 10.66 10.64
N ASP A 29 1.94 10.32 11.02
CA ASP A 29 2.72 11.16 11.93
C ASP A 29 3.25 12.42 11.21
N ILE A 30 3.25 12.42 9.87
CA ILE A 30 3.63 13.56 9.02
C ILE A 30 2.41 14.32 8.50
N ASP A 31 1.36 13.60 8.06
CA ASP A 31 0.10 14.18 7.61
C ASP A 31 -1.09 13.25 7.95
N GLU A 32 -1.82 13.61 8.99
CA GLU A 32 -2.97 12.85 9.50
C GLU A 32 -4.15 12.79 8.52
N SER A 33 -4.20 13.68 7.52
CA SER A 33 -5.33 13.72 6.58
C SER A 33 -5.23 12.69 5.46
N ILE A 34 -4.04 12.12 5.23
CA ILE A 34 -3.85 11.06 4.25
C ILE A 34 -4.53 9.79 4.77
N LYS A 35 -5.50 9.28 4.00
CA LYS A 35 -6.31 8.13 4.42
C LYS A 35 -5.52 6.85 4.26
N ILE A 36 -5.58 5.94 5.23
CA ILE A 36 -4.87 4.65 5.20
C ILE A 36 -5.88 3.50 5.17
N ASP A 37 -5.70 2.59 4.23
CA ASP A 37 -6.50 1.38 4.04
C ASP A 37 -5.57 0.27 3.57
N LEU A 38 -4.63 -0.15 4.44
CA LEU A 38 -3.61 -1.14 4.09
C LEU A 38 -4.29 -2.49 3.78
N ARG A 39 -4.42 -2.80 2.49
CA ARG A 39 -5.23 -3.94 2.02
C ARG A 39 -4.66 -5.28 2.48
N TYR A 40 -3.35 -5.34 2.66
CA TYR A 40 -2.64 -6.53 3.14
C TYR A 40 -2.67 -6.73 4.66
N PHE A 41 -3.15 -5.74 5.44
CA PHE A 41 -3.52 -5.91 6.85
C PHE A 41 -4.93 -6.51 7.03
N THR A 42 -5.69 -6.66 5.95
CA THR A 42 -7.06 -7.20 5.97
C THR A 42 -7.18 -8.37 4.99
N THR A 43 -8.35 -9.00 4.93
CA THR A 43 -8.67 -10.02 3.90
C THR A 43 -9.11 -9.41 2.56
N ASN A 44 -9.21 -8.08 2.47
CA ASN A 44 -9.66 -7.35 1.29
C ASN A 44 -8.51 -7.13 0.28
N ASN A 45 -7.92 -8.22 -0.20
CA ASN A 45 -6.84 -8.23 -1.20
C ASN A 45 -6.93 -9.49 -2.08
N PHE A 46 -6.09 -9.59 -3.11
CA PHE A 46 -6.16 -10.67 -4.09
C PHE A 46 -5.94 -12.08 -3.53
N THR A 47 -5.31 -12.21 -2.35
CA THR A 47 -5.11 -13.50 -1.69
C THR A 47 -6.30 -13.92 -0.83
N GLY A 48 -7.08 -12.96 -0.30
CA GLY A 48 -8.15 -13.22 0.67
C GLY A 48 -7.67 -13.42 2.11
N HIS A 49 -6.37 -13.28 2.38
CA HIS A 49 -5.77 -13.48 3.70
C HIS A 49 -5.05 -12.22 4.20
N ILE A 50 -4.84 -12.13 5.51
CA ILE A 50 -3.92 -11.13 6.08
C ILE A 50 -2.49 -11.57 5.77
N ILE A 51 -1.71 -10.67 5.17
CA ILE A 51 -0.39 -11.01 4.64
C ILE A 51 0.66 -10.98 5.75
N GLU A 52 1.56 -11.95 5.72
CA GLU A 52 2.67 -12.01 6.67
C GLU A 52 3.46 -10.69 6.69
N GLY A 53 3.66 -10.12 7.88
CA GLY A 53 4.38 -8.85 8.08
C GLY A 53 3.50 -7.63 8.31
N TYR A 54 2.22 -7.68 7.93
CA TYR A 54 1.23 -6.62 8.23
C TYR A 54 0.54 -6.93 9.57
N LYS A 55 0.93 -6.24 10.65
CA LYS A 55 0.34 -6.40 12.00
C LYS A 55 -0.50 -5.20 12.44
N SER A 56 -0.43 -4.08 11.72
CA SER A 56 -1.23 -2.88 11.99
C SER A 56 -1.67 -2.19 10.68
N ASN A 57 -2.70 -1.34 10.76
CA ASN A 57 -3.16 -0.48 9.66
C ASN A 57 -2.39 0.86 9.62
N ARG A 58 -1.06 0.83 9.79
CA ARG A 58 -0.22 2.04 9.80
C ARG A 58 0.74 2.01 8.62
N ALA A 59 0.55 2.91 7.65
CA ALA A 59 1.44 3.00 6.49
C ALA A 59 2.82 3.54 6.90
N ILE A 60 3.85 2.75 6.65
CA ILE A 60 5.25 3.12 6.84
C ILE A 60 5.86 3.47 5.48
N ILE A 61 6.70 4.49 5.41
CA ILE A 61 7.40 4.89 4.19
C ILE A 61 8.74 5.56 4.54
N SER A 62 9.62 5.74 3.57
CA SER A 62 10.80 6.60 3.72
C SER A 62 10.41 8.05 3.95
N TYR A 63 11.17 8.75 4.78
CA TYR A 63 10.91 10.16 5.11
C TYR A 63 10.86 11.06 3.86
N ASP A 64 11.70 10.80 2.86
CA ASP A 64 11.72 11.58 1.62
C ASP A 64 10.45 11.37 0.79
N ALA A 65 9.97 10.13 0.67
CA ALA A 65 8.72 9.86 -0.02
C ALA A 65 7.52 10.43 0.76
N ALA A 66 7.54 10.40 2.10
CA ALA A 66 6.50 11.05 2.91
C ALA A 66 6.39 12.55 2.62
N LYS A 67 7.52 13.27 2.56
CA LYS A 67 7.54 14.70 2.21
C LYS A 67 6.93 14.96 0.83
N SER A 68 7.26 14.15 -0.17
CA SER A 68 6.66 14.27 -1.50
C SER A 68 5.15 13.99 -1.48
N LEU A 69 4.68 12.99 -0.74
CA LEU A 69 3.25 12.71 -0.58
C LEU A 69 2.48 13.84 0.11
N VAL A 70 3.11 14.57 1.05
CA VAL A 70 2.51 15.77 1.65
C VAL A 70 2.26 16.84 0.59
N GLN A 71 3.17 17.02 -0.37
CA GLN A 71 2.97 17.98 -1.46
C GLN A 71 1.84 17.55 -2.39
N VAL A 72 1.79 16.26 -2.76
CA VAL A 72 0.65 15.69 -3.51
C VAL A 72 -0.67 15.93 -2.77
N GLN A 73 -0.70 15.66 -1.46
CA GLN A 73 -1.88 15.87 -0.63
C GLN A 73 -2.29 17.34 -0.60
N ASN A 74 -1.35 18.28 -0.50
CA ASN A 74 -1.61 19.72 -0.56
C ASN A 74 -2.26 20.14 -1.88
N GLU A 75 -1.80 19.63 -3.02
CA GLU A 75 -2.40 19.90 -4.33
C GLU A 75 -3.83 19.36 -4.43
N LEU A 76 -4.07 18.13 -3.96
CA LEU A 76 -5.40 17.51 -3.97
C LEU A 76 -6.40 18.22 -3.05
N ARG A 77 -5.95 18.73 -1.89
CA ARG A 77 -6.82 19.47 -0.96
C ARG A 77 -7.41 20.74 -1.58
N LYS A 78 -6.70 21.41 -2.49
CA LYS A 78 -7.21 22.58 -3.24
C LYS A 78 -8.49 22.24 -4.03
N ARG A 79 -8.70 20.96 -4.35
CA ARG A 79 -9.85 20.42 -5.09
C ARG A 79 -10.83 19.65 -4.20
N ASN A 80 -10.70 19.74 -2.86
CA ASN A 80 -11.46 18.96 -1.89
C ASN A 80 -11.31 17.43 -2.08
N LEU A 81 -10.11 17.02 -2.45
CA LEU A 81 -9.70 15.63 -2.62
C LEU A 81 -8.62 15.27 -1.58
N SER A 82 -8.38 13.99 -1.38
CA SER A 82 -7.34 13.46 -0.51
C SER A 82 -6.75 12.17 -1.08
N LEU A 83 -5.49 11.89 -0.79
CA LEU A 83 -4.91 10.57 -1.00
C LEU A 83 -5.56 9.53 -0.09
N LYS A 84 -5.61 8.30 -0.59
CA LYS A 84 -5.83 7.08 0.18
C LYS A 84 -4.79 6.03 -0.22
N ILE A 85 -4.02 5.56 0.75
CA ILE A 85 -2.94 4.59 0.55
C ILE A 85 -3.46 3.18 0.81
N PHE A 86 -3.25 2.29 -0.16
CA PHE A 86 -3.55 0.86 -0.10
C PHE A 86 -2.34 0.01 0.31
N ASP A 87 -1.15 0.44 -0.09
CA ASP A 87 0.12 -0.14 0.37
C ASP A 87 1.27 0.87 0.27
N ALA A 88 2.30 0.72 1.09
CA ALA A 88 3.50 1.57 1.11
C ALA A 88 4.75 0.70 1.31
N TYR A 89 5.49 0.84 2.40
CA TYR A 89 6.51 -0.15 2.74
C TYR A 89 5.89 -1.54 2.86
N ARG A 90 6.44 -2.50 2.11
CA ARG A 90 6.06 -3.91 2.12
C ARG A 90 7.24 -4.76 2.57
N PRO A 91 7.14 -5.49 3.70
CA PRO A 91 8.21 -6.39 4.14
C PRO A 91 8.53 -7.47 3.10
N GLN A 92 9.80 -7.84 2.95
CA GLN A 92 10.18 -8.93 2.04
C GLN A 92 9.46 -10.26 2.35
N ARG A 93 9.13 -10.54 3.62
CA ARG A 93 8.31 -11.71 3.99
C ARG A 93 6.90 -11.68 3.36
N SER A 94 6.32 -10.50 3.16
CA SER A 94 5.03 -10.36 2.46
C SER A 94 5.16 -10.69 0.97
N VAL A 95 6.28 -10.30 0.35
CA VAL A 95 6.61 -10.69 -1.02
C VAL A 95 6.77 -12.21 -1.13
N ASN A 96 7.49 -12.82 -0.19
CA ASN A 96 7.64 -14.28 -0.12
C ASN A 96 6.28 -15.00 0.06
N TYR A 97 5.38 -14.41 0.85
CA TYR A 97 4.01 -14.90 0.99
C TYR A 97 3.29 -14.92 -0.37
N PHE A 98 3.34 -13.82 -1.15
CA PHE A 98 2.73 -13.78 -2.49
C PHE A 98 3.31 -14.82 -3.45
N ILE A 99 4.62 -15.05 -3.39
CA ILE A 99 5.27 -16.11 -4.16
C ILE A 99 4.72 -17.48 -3.77
N ASN A 100 4.62 -17.79 -2.48
CA ASN A 100 4.09 -19.07 -2.01
C ASN A 100 2.60 -19.24 -2.36
N TRP A 101 1.80 -18.19 -2.17
CA TRP A 101 0.40 -18.16 -2.57
C TRP A 101 0.25 -18.41 -4.07
N SER A 102 1.10 -17.83 -4.92
CA SER A 102 1.05 -18.03 -6.38
C SER A 102 1.28 -19.48 -6.81
N LYS A 103 2.03 -20.26 -6.00
CA LYS A 103 2.33 -21.68 -6.25
C LYS A 103 1.19 -22.61 -5.83
N ASP A 104 0.38 -22.22 -4.84
CA ASP A 104 -0.85 -22.94 -4.51
C ASP A 104 -1.95 -22.56 -5.52
N LEU A 105 -2.07 -23.33 -6.59
CA LEU A 105 -3.06 -23.06 -7.64
C LEU A 105 -4.52 -23.29 -7.21
N SER A 106 -4.75 -23.92 -6.04
CA SER A 106 -6.09 -24.19 -5.52
C SER A 106 -6.70 -22.98 -4.81
N ASP A 107 -5.87 -22.15 -4.17
CA ASP A 107 -6.31 -20.93 -3.49
C ASP A 107 -6.72 -19.85 -4.52
N THR A 108 -8.01 -19.83 -4.86
CA THR A 108 -8.60 -18.92 -5.85
C THR A 108 -9.73 -18.09 -5.27
N ILE A 109 -9.74 -17.90 -3.94
CA ILE A 109 -10.82 -17.28 -3.16
C ILE A 109 -11.32 -15.99 -3.83
N ASN A 110 -10.40 -15.09 -4.20
CA ASN A 110 -10.74 -13.79 -4.77
C ASN A 110 -10.49 -13.68 -6.29
N LYS A 111 -10.37 -14.80 -7.02
CA LYS A 111 -10.14 -14.80 -8.47
C LYS A 111 -11.15 -13.95 -9.23
N ILE A 112 -12.44 -14.06 -8.92
CA ILE A 112 -13.52 -13.36 -9.62
C ILE A 112 -13.36 -11.84 -9.56
N ILE A 113 -12.77 -11.33 -8.49
CA ILE A 113 -12.61 -9.90 -8.25
C ILE A 113 -11.33 -9.38 -8.90
N TYR A 114 -10.19 -10.04 -8.66
CA TYR A 114 -8.88 -9.48 -9.01
C TYR A 114 -8.28 -10.02 -10.29
N TYR A 115 -8.63 -11.22 -10.73
CA TYR A 115 -8.06 -11.83 -11.95
C TYR A 115 -9.04 -12.79 -12.65
N PRO A 116 -10.26 -12.34 -12.96
CA PRO A 116 -11.32 -13.22 -13.46
C PRO A 116 -10.97 -13.90 -14.79
N LYS A 117 -10.19 -13.21 -15.64
CA LYS A 117 -9.82 -13.65 -16.99
C LYS A 117 -8.48 -14.39 -17.05
N ILE A 118 -7.72 -14.43 -15.95
CA ILE A 118 -6.35 -14.95 -15.93
C ILE A 118 -6.28 -16.22 -15.08
N ASN A 119 -5.63 -17.25 -15.61
CA ASN A 119 -5.31 -18.45 -14.83
C ASN A 119 -4.24 -18.11 -13.79
N LYS A 120 -4.41 -18.56 -12.54
CA LYS A 120 -3.51 -18.21 -11.44
C LYS A 120 -2.03 -18.51 -11.76
N SER A 121 -1.78 -19.61 -12.48
CA SER A 121 -0.44 -20.01 -12.96
C SER A 121 0.23 -18.99 -13.90
N GLN A 122 -0.53 -18.06 -14.49
CA GLN A 122 -0.03 -17.01 -15.38
C GLN A 122 0.29 -15.70 -14.65
N LEU A 123 -0.18 -15.50 -13.41
CA LEU A 123 -0.01 -14.22 -12.70
C LEU A 123 1.46 -13.83 -12.56
N PHE A 124 2.31 -14.82 -12.23
CA PHE A 124 3.73 -14.61 -12.09
C PHE A 124 4.47 -14.45 -13.43
N PRO A 125 4.31 -15.36 -14.43
CA PRO A 125 4.89 -15.17 -15.77
C PRO A 125 4.52 -13.86 -16.47
N MET A 126 3.30 -13.35 -16.23
CA MET A 126 2.83 -12.08 -16.81
C MET A 126 3.34 -10.84 -16.06
N GLY A 127 4.02 -11.05 -14.92
CA GLY A 127 4.63 -9.99 -14.12
C GLY A 127 3.67 -9.23 -13.22
N TYR A 128 2.51 -9.80 -12.88
CA TYR A 128 1.59 -9.21 -11.88
C TYR A 128 2.04 -9.47 -10.44
N ILE A 129 2.93 -10.45 -10.24
CA ILE A 129 3.57 -10.74 -8.95
C ILE A 129 5.07 -10.70 -9.17
N ALA A 130 5.78 -9.91 -8.36
CA ALA A 130 7.22 -9.75 -8.46
C ALA A 130 7.94 -10.52 -7.34
N GLU A 131 9.10 -11.12 -7.65
CA GLU A 131 9.98 -11.72 -6.63
C GLU A 131 10.66 -10.67 -5.74
N ARG A 132 10.83 -9.47 -6.30
CA ARG A 132 11.42 -8.31 -5.66
C ARG A 132 10.52 -7.12 -5.92
N SER A 133 10.03 -6.51 -4.84
CA SER A 133 9.11 -5.39 -4.91
C SER A 133 9.81 -4.08 -4.56
N GLY A 134 9.56 -3.02 -5.33
CA GLY A 134 10.00 -1.66 -5.01
C GLY A 134 9.53 -1.22 -3.61
N HIS A 135 8.35 -1.67 -3.19
CA HIS A 135 7.79 -1.42 -1.86
C HIS A 135 8.72 -1.83 -0.72
N SER A 136 9.49 -2.91 -0.91
CA SER A 136 10.43 -3.35 0.10
C SER A 136 11.64 -2.45 0.24
N ARG A 137 11.84 -1.45 -0.64
CA ARG A 137 12.85 -0.38 -0.48
C ARG A 137 12.30 0.86 0.23
N GLY A 138 11.00 0.90 0.50
CA GLY A 138 10.38 1.91 1.35
C GLY A 138 9.95 3.20 0.67
N SER A 139 10.10 3.34 -0.65
CA SER A 139 9.74 4.57 -1.39
C SER A 139 8.70 4.35 -2.49
N THR A 140 8.08 3.17 -2.50
CA THR A 140 6.98 2.83 -3.40
C THR A 140 5.66 2.85 -2.64
N VAL A 141 4.60 3.31 -3.30
CA VAL A 141 3.27 3.45 -2.73
C VAL A 141 2.21 3.07 -3.76
N ASP A 142 1.20 2.35 -3.30
CA ASP A 142 -0.03 2.06 -4.04
C ASP A 142 -1.15 2.91 -3.45
N LEU A 143 -1.78 3.76 -4.26
CA LEU A 143 -2.75 4.72 -3.76
C LEU A 143 -3.82 5.11 -4.77
N THR A 144 -4.88 5.74 -4.28
CA THR A 144 -5.92 6.41 -5.07
C THR A 144 -6.25 7.77 -4.48
N ILE A 145 -7.21 8.44 -5.12
CA ILE A 145 -7.77 9.72 -4.67
C ILE A 145 -9.18 9.48 -4.15
N VAL A 146 -9.53 10.15 -3.05
CA VAL A 146 -10.85 10.15 -2.42
C VAL A 146 -11.43 11.56 -2.47
N ASN A 147 -12.73 11.65 -2.78
CA ASN A 147 -13.48 12.88 -2.63
C ASN A 147 -13.84 13.10 -1.15
N ASN A 148 -13.40 14.20 -0.54
CA ASN A 148 -13.64 14.44 0.88
C ASN A 148 -15.09 14.80 1.24
N LYS A 149 -15.90 15.27 0.29
CA LYS A 149 -17.34 15.51 0.53
C LYS A 149 -18.12 14.22 0.63
N THR A 150 -17.83 13.25 -0.25
CA THR A 150 -18.58 11.99 -0.31
C THR A 150 -17.91 10.84 0.43
N ASN A 151 -16.63 11.01 0.80
CA ASN A 151 -15.74 9.96 1.29
C ASN A 151 -15.64 8.73 0.36
N LYS A 152 -15.90 8.92 -0.94
CA LYS A 152 -15.77 7.88 -1.95
C LYS A 152 -14.47 8.03 -2.74
N GLU A 153 -13.84 6.89 -3.00
CA GLU A 153 -12.73 6.79 -3.97
C GLU A 153 -13.20 7.29 -5.34
N LEU A 154 -12.32 7.99 -6.05
CA LEU A 154 -12.57 8.29 -7.45
C LEU A 154 -12.56 6.97 -8.24
N ASP A 155 -13.51 6.82 -9.15
CA ASP A 155 -13.60 5.63 -9.99
C ASP A 155 -12.43 5.62 -10.99
N MET A 156 -11.55 4.63 -10.85
CA MET A 156 -10.38 4.43 -11.69
C MET A 156 -10.61 3.34 -12.75
N GLY A 157 -11.80 2.75 -12.85
CA GLY A 157 -12.16 1.74 -13.85
C GLY A 157 -11.81 0.31 -13.48
N THR A 158 -10.88 0.09 -12.56
CA THR A 158 -10.59 -1.21 -11.95
C THR A 158 -10.37 -1.03 -10.43
N PRO A 159 -10.59 -2.08 -9.61
CA PRO A 159 -10.12 -2.06 -8.24
C PRO A 159 -8.58 -2.06 -8.18
N TYR A 160 -8.03 -1.63 -7.05
CA TYR A 160 -6.64 -1.91 -6.67
C TYR A 160 -6.35 -3.41 -6.76
N ASP A 161 -5.12 -3.78 -7.12
CA ASP A 161 -4.65 -5.17 -7.34
C ASP A 161 -5.40 -5.94 -8.44
N PHE A 162 -6.11 -5.26 -9.35
CA PHE A 162 -6.70 -5.92 -10.50
C PHE A 162 -5.61 -6.38 -11.49
N PHE A 163 -5.41 -7.68 -11.62
CA PHE A 163 -4.48 -8.28 -12.57
C PHE A 163 -5.13 -8.43 -13.94
N GLY A 164 -4.97 -7.40 -14.76
CA GLY A 164 -5.40 -7.37 -16.15
C GLY A 164 -4.84 -6.14 -16.87
N PRO A 165 -4.82 -6.14 -18.20
CA PRO A 165 -4.42 -4.96 -18.99
C PRO A 165 -5.28 -3.73 -18.69
N GLU A 166 -6.49 -3.92 -18.15
CA GLU A 166 -7.39 -2.85 -17.72
C GLU A 166 -6.78 -1.94 -16.64
N SER A 167 -5.80 -2.43 -15.88
CA SER A 167 -5.10 -1.66 -14.84
C SER A 167 -3.99 -0.76 -15.37
N SER A 168 -3.57 -0.93 -16.63
CA SER A 168 -2.55 -0.07 -17.23
C SER A 168 -2.99 1.39 -17.24
N THR A 169 -2.11 2.31 -16.89
CA THR A 169 -2.42 3.75 -16.75
C THR A 169 -3.01 4.35 -18.03
N ASP A 170 -2.55 3.87 -19.20
CA ASP A 170 -2.95 4.32 -20.54
C ASP A 170 -4.06 3.47 -21.19
N PHE A 171 -4.68 2.54 -20.44
CA PHE A 171 -5.71 1.66 -20.98
C PHE A 171 -6.87 2.44 -21.60
N SER A 172 -7.20 2.14 -22.86
CA SER A 172 -8.11 2.97 -23.65
C SER A 172 -9.59 2.69 -23.41
N ASN A 173 -9.96 1.46 -23.06
CA ASN A 173 -11.35 1.01 -22.93
C ASN A 173 -11.93 1.27 -21.53
N ILE A 174 -11.87 2.53 -21.10
CA ILE A 174 -12.48 3.08 -19.87
C ILE A 174 -13.23 4.36 -20.22
N THR A 175 -14.13 4.79 -19.33
CA THR A 175 -14.86 6.05 -19.52
C THR A 175 -13.92 7.26 -19.47
N ASP A 176 -14.34 8.37 -20.09
CA ASP A 176 -13.58 9.64 -20.03
C ASP A 176 -13.38 10.13 -18.60
N LYS A 177 -14.34 9.86 -17.71
CA LYS A 177 -14.24 10.20 -16.29
C LYS A 177 -13.15 9.39 -15.59
N GLN A 178 -13.10 8.09 -15.81
CA GLN A 178 -12.06 7.20 -15.26
C GLN A 178 -10.68 7.59 -15.80
N ARG A 179 -10.58 7.87 -17.11
CA ARG A 179 -9.34 8.36 -17.72
C ARG A 179 -8.87 9.67 -17.10
N SER A 180 -9.78 10.63 -16.92
CA SER A 180 -9.47 11.91 -16.28
C SER A 180 -9.02 11.75 -14.82
N ASN A 181 -9.58 10.80 -14.09
CA ASN A 181 -9.16 10.50 -12.71
C ASN A 181 -7.75 9.88 -12.67
N ARG A 182 -7.43 8.95 -13.60
CA ARG A 182 -6.08 8.39 -13.74
C ARG A 182 -5.05 9.44 -14.13
N ILE A 183 -5.39 10.32 -15.08
CA ILE A 183 -4.54 11.45 -15.49
C ILE A 183 -4.28 12.39 -14.32
N LEU A 184 -5.33 12.77 -13.57
CA LEU A 184 -5.16 13.62 -12.39
C LEU A 184 -4.18 13.00 -11.38
N LEU A 185 -4.32 11.70 -11.11
CA LEU A 185 -3.43 11.00 -10.20
C LEU A 185 -1.99 10.96 -10.74
N LEU A 186 -1.83 10.63 -12.02
CA LEU A 186 -0.53 10.59 -12.68
C LEU A 186 0.17 11.95 -12.62
N GLU A 187 -0.50 13.02 -13.04
CA GLU A 187 0.04 14.38 -13.06
C GLU A 187 0.49 14.80 -11.67
N VAL A 188 -0.40 14.74 -10.67
CA VAL A 188 -0.05 15.22 -9.33
C VAL A 188 1.08 14.41 -8.69
N MET A 189 1.14 13.10 -8.93
CA MET A 189 2.23 12.27 -8.41
C MET A 189 3.56 12.59 -9.12
N THR A 190 3.55 12.70 -10.45
CA THR A 190 4.76 12.98 -11.25
C THR A 190 5.35 14.36 -11.01
N GLU A 191 4.50 15.39 -10.89
CA GLU A 191 4.92 16.75 -10.52
C GLU A 191 5.62 16.81 -9.16
N ASN A 192 5.37 15.81 -8.29
CA ASN A 192 5.94 15.72 -6.95
C ASN A 192 7.01 14.62 -6.83
N GLY A 193 7.64 14.25 -7.95
CA GLY A 193 8.85 13.41 -7.97
C GLY A 193 8.59 11.90 -7.88
N PHE A 194 7.36 11.46 -8.15
CA PHE A 194 7.05 10.04 -8.28
C PHE A 194 7.01 9.58 -9.74
N LYS A 195 7.48 8.37 -9.99
CA LYS A 195 7.37 7.69 -11.26
C LYS A 195 6.30 6.61 -11.21
N ASN A 196 5.35 6.65 -12.13
CA ASN A 196 4.32 5.61 -12.27
C ASN A 196 4.90 4.32 -12.88
N TYR A 197 4.39 3.17 -12.43
CA TYR A 197 4.54 1.91 -13.16
C TYR A 197 3.41 1.76 -14.19
N PRO A 198 3.69 1.73 -15.51
CA PRO A 198 2.65 1.85 -16.53
C PRO A 198 1.55 0.78 -16.52
N LYS A 199 1.81 -0.42 -15.97
CA LYS A 199 0.82 -1.50 -15.92
C LYS A 199 -0.17 -1.36 -14.76
N GLU A 200 0.06 -0.44 -13.83
CA GLU A 200 -0.72 -0.29 -12.61
C GLU A 200 -0.96 1.20 -12.32
N TRP A 201 -2.20 1.67 -12.54
CA TRP A 201 -2.55 3.08 -12.37
C TRP A 201 -2.32 3.63 -10.95
N TRP A 202 -2.29 2.74 -9.94
CA TRP A 202 -2.13 3.07 -8.53
C TRP A 202 -0.67 3.11 -8.05
N HIS A 203 0.28 2.57 -8.83
CA HIS A 203 1.62 2.24 -8.36
C HIS A 203 2.65 3.33 -8.71
N TYR A 204 3.32 3.85 -7.69
CA TYR A 204 4.26 4.96 -7.83
C TYR A 204 5.51 4.73 -6.97
N THR A 205 6.69 5.01 -7.52
CA THR A 205 7.96 4.99 -6.77
C THR A 205 8.61 6.37 -6.83
N LEU A 206 9.07 6.88 -5.69
CA LEU A 206 9.84 8.13 -5.67
C LEU A 206 11.07 8.00 -6.58
N GLU A 207 11.36 8.98 -7.43
CA GLU A 207 12.48 8.87 -8.37
C GLU A 207 13.85 8.85 -7.68
N LEU A 208 14.01 9.68 -6.65
CA LEU A 208 15.23 9.79 -5.86
C LEU A 208 15.08 9.01 -4.54
N GLU A 209 15.06 7.68 -4.63
CA GLU A 209 14.92 6.83 -3.45
C GLU A 209 16.15 6.93 -2.52
N PRO A 210 15.96 7.09 -1.20
CA PRO A 210 17.06 7.13 -0.24
C PRO A 210 17.68 5.75 0.01
N PHE A 211 17.03 4.67 -0.42
CA PHE A 211 17.44 3.30 -0.17
C PHE A 211 17.45 2.47 -1.46
N ASN A 212 18.47 1.64 -1.62
CA ASN A 212 18.59 0.66 -2.71
C ASN A 212 18.59 -0.80 -2.22
N TYR A 213 18.22 -1.03 -0.95
CA TYR A 213 18.18 -2.34 -0.32
C TYR A 213 16.76 -2.71 0.14
N TYR A 214 16.51 -4.02 0.21
CA TYR A 214 15.19 -4.60 0.50
C TYR A 214 15.07 -4.90 2.00
N PHE A 215 14.12 -4.27 2.67
CA PHE A 215 13.86 -4.39 4.09
C PHE A 215 12.89 -5.53 4.40
N ASN A 216 12.90 -6.00 5.66
CA ASN A 216 12.03 -7.09 6.12
C ASN A 216 11.56 -6.95 7.59
N PHE A 217 11.55 -5.72 8.12
CA PHE A 217 10.93 -5.44 9.42
C PHE A 217 9.39 -5.48 9.29
N VAL A 218 8.67 -5.77 10.36
CA VAL A 218 7.21 -5.86 10.34
C VAL A 218 6.57 -4.47 10.43
N ILE A 219 5.33 -4.37 9.98
CA ILE A 219 4.47 -3.19 10.19
C ILE A 219 3.66 -3.46 11.46
N ASP A 220 4.03 -2.85 12.58
CA ASP A 220 3.39 -3.03 13.90
C ASP A 220 2.66 -1.78 14.42
#